data_AF-A0A401QFK4-F1
#
_entry.id   AF-A0A401QFK4-F1
#
_cell.length_a   1.000
_cell.length_b   1.000
_cell.length_c   1.000
_cell.angle_alpha   90.00
_cell.angle_beta   90.00
_cell.angle_gamma   90.00
#
_symmetry.space_group_name_H-M   'P 1'
#
loop_
_entity.id
_entity.type
_entity.pdbx_description
1 polymer ?
#
loop_
_entity_poly.entity_id
_entity_poly.type
_entity_poly.pdbx_seq_one_letter_code
_entity_poly.pdbx_strand_id
1 'polypeptide(L)'
;LPDKLDDLLLPCDSQYIQDLYVIGTQEGIPDRREWEIRLQETLGPHFVLMYSAAHGVLQLSLFIRRDLIWFCSEVEQATVTTRIVSQIKTKGAVGISFTFFGTSFLFISSHFT
;
A
#
# COMPACT_ATOMS: atom_id res chain seq x y z
N LEU A 1 -4.89 -12.65 11.10
CA LEU A 1 -5.08 -12.10 9.73
C LEU A 1 -6.24 -12.84 9.09
N PRO A 2 -7.01 -12.22 8.18
CA PRO A 2 -8.06 -12.91 7.44
C PRO A 2 -7.52 -14.16 6.73
N ASP A 3 -8.33 -15.21 6.66
CA ASP A 3 -7.94 -16.47 6.03
C ASP A 3 -7.93 -16.38 4.50
N LYS A 4 -8.70 -15.45 3.92
CA LYS A 4 -8.75 -15.16 2.49
C LYS A 4 -8.76 -13.66 2.26
N LEU A 5 -7.99 -13.21 1.26
CA LEU A 5 -7.93 -11.82 0.81
C LEU A 5 -8.46 -11.66 -0.62
N ASP A 6 -8.90 -12.75 -1.25
CA ASP A 6 -9.40 -12.79 -2.63
C ASP A 6 -10.55 -11.80 -2.81
N ASP A 7 -11.55 -11.81 -1.93
CA ASP A 7 -12.70 -10.90 -2.05
C ASP A 7 -12.30 -9.43 -1.92
N LEU A 8 -11.18 -9.14 -1.24
CA LEU A 8 -10.66 -7.79 -1.06
C LEU A 8 -9.88 -7.31 -2.30
N LEU A 9 -9.05 -8.18 -2.89
CA LEU A 9 -8.12 -7.81 -3.97
C LEU A 9 -8.63 -8.17 -5.37
N LEU A 10 -9.53 -9.15 -5.46
CA LEU A 10 -10.06 -9.75 -6.67
C LEU A 10 -11.60 -9.86 -6.55
N PRO A 11 -12.31 -8.73 -6.42
CA PRO A 11 -13.77 -8.76 -6.27
C PRO A 11 -14.42 -9.45 -7.47
N CYS A 12 -15.38 -10.34 -7.22
CA CYS A 12 -15.97 -11.21 -8.25
C CYS A 12 -16.60 -10.45 -9.43
N ASP A 13 -17.02 -9.20 -9.20
CA ASP A 13 -17.61 -8.34 -10.22
C ASP A 13 -16.57 -7.62 -11.10
N SER A 14 -15.27 -7.80 -10.82
CA SER A 14 -14.21 -7.19 -11.61
C SER A 14 -14.05 -7.90 -12.95
N GLN A 15 -14.45 -7.22 -14.03
CA GLN A 15 -14.26 -7.71 -15.40
C GLN A 15 -12.80 -7.60 -15.88
N TYR A 16 -11.95 -6.88 -15.12
CA TYR A 16 -10.58 -6.57 -15.51
C TYR A 16 -9.60 -6.78 -14.34
N ILE A 17 -8.36 -7.09 -14.67
CA ILE A 17 -7.25 -7.12 -13.71
C ILE A 17 -6.69 -5.70 -13.59
N GLN A 18 -6.40 -5.26 -12.37
CA GLN A 18 -5.84 -3.93 -12.12
C GLN A 18 -4.34 -3.91 -12.44
N ASP A 19 -3.84 -2.80 -12.96
CA ASP A 19 -2.40 -2.64 -13.23
C ASP A 19 -1.59 -2.28 -11.97
N LEU A 20 -2.25 -1.61 -11.01
CA LEU A 20 -1.68 -1.13 -9.75
C LEU A 20 -2.67 -1.32 -8.62
N TYR A 21 -2.23 -1.93 -7.53
CA TYR A 21 -2.93 -2.03 -6.27
C TYR A 21 -2.26 -1.15 -5.22
N VAL A 22 -3.03 -0.33 -4.53
CA VAL A 22 -2.56 0.56 -3.46
C VAL A 22 -3.34 0.26 -2.19
N ILE A 23 -2.68 -0.38 -1.22
CA ILE A 23 -3.32 -0.88 0.01
C ILE A 23 -2.84 -0.04 1.18
N GLY A 24 -3.74 0.79 1.72
CA GLY A 24 -3.52 1.55 2.95
C GLY A 24 -4.19 0.87 4.13
N THR A 25 -3.46 0.61 5.21
CA THR A 25 -4.01 0.05 6.45
C THR A 25 -3.77 0.97 7.63
N GLN A 26 -4.77 1.14 8.48
CA GLN A 26 -4.67 1.83 9.78
C GLN A 26 -4.83 0.80 10.90
N GLU A 27 -4.19 1.03 12.04
CA GLU A 27 -4.15 0.06 13.14
C GLU A 27 -3.73 -1.33 12.67
N GLY A 28 -2.81 -1.35 11.69
CA GLY A 28 -2.34 -2.57 11.05
C GLY A 28 -1.63 -3.49 12.04
N ILE A 29 -1.52 -4.76 11.66
CA ILE A 29 -0.87 -5.76 12.51
C ILE A 29 0.62 -5.40 12.77
N PRO A 30 1.19 -5.80 13.91
CA PRO A 30 2.60 -5.52 14.22
C PRO A 30 3.57 -6.15 13.22
N ASP A 31 3.25 -7.34 12.70
CA ASP A 31 4.05 -8.02 11.69
C ASP A 31 3.68 -7.55 10.28
N ARG A 32 4.24 -6.42 9.88
CA ARG A 32 4.06 -5.85 8.53
C ARG A 32 4.50 -6.84 7.44
N ARG A 33 5.55 -7.62 7.69
CA ARG A 33 6.11 -8.51 6.68
C ARG A 33 5.16 -9.65 6.36
N GLU A 34 4.56 -10.24 7.38
CA GLU A 34 3.51 -11.26 7.20
C GLU A 34 2.32 -10.69 6.40
N TRP A 35 1.92 -9.45 6.66
CA TRP A 35 0.87 -8.79 5.88
C TRP A 35 1.23 -8.64 4.40
N GLU A 36 2.44 -8.13 4.09
CA GLU A 36 2.94 -7.97 2.73
C GLU A 36 3.07 -9.33 2.01
N ILE A 37 3.48 -10.39 2.71
CA ILE A 37 3.57 -11.75 2.17
C ILE A 37 2.18 -12.24 1.75
N ARG A 38 1.16 -12.11 2.60
CA ARG A 38 -0.20 -12.56 2.25
C ARG A 38 -0.80 -11.79 1.09
N LEU A 39 -0.55 -10.48 1.01
CA LEU A 39 -0.93 -9.68 -0.15
C LEU A 39 -0.26 -10.20 -1.43
N GLN A 40 1.04 -10.46 -1.37
CA GLN A 40 1.80 -10.99 -2.50
C GLN A 40 1.34 -12.39 -2.92
N GLU A 41 1.03 -13.27 -1.97
CA GLU A 41 0.49 -14.62 -2.23
C GLU A 41 -0.86 -14.55 -2.93
N THR A 42 -1.73 -13.63 -2.50
CA THR A 42 -3.07 -13.44 -3.08
C THR A 42 -3.01 -12.84 -4.49
N LEU A 43 -2.16 -11.83 -4.71
CA LEU A 43 -1.99 -11.22 -6.04
C LEU A 43 -1.22 -12.12 -7.01
N GLY A 44 -0.39 -13.03 -6.49
CA GLY A 44 0.39 -13.97 -7.27
C GLY A 44 1.57 -13.34 -8.01
N PRO A 45 2.26 -14.13 -8.86
CA PRO A 45 3.57 -13.78 -9.44
C PRO A 45 3.49 -12.75 -10.58
N HIS A 46 2.30 -12.33 -10.99
CA HIS A 46 2.09 -11.29 -11.98
C HIS A 46 2.30 -9.88 -11.41
N PHE A 47 2.25 -9.75 -10.08
CA PHE A 47 2.48 -8.50 -9.36
C PHE A 47 3.78 -8.57 -8.57
N VAL A 48 4.39 -7.41 -8.37
CA VAL A 48 5.54 -7.21 -7.49
C VAL A 48 5.24 -6.09 -6.51
N LEU A 49 5.68 -6.23 -5.26
CA LEU A 49 5.71 -5.12 -4.31
C LEU A 49 6.69 -4.06 -4.83
N MET A 50 6.16 -2.96 -5.37
CA MET A 50 6.95 -1.84 -5.89
C MET A 50 7.53 -1.00 -4.75
N TYR A 51 6.71 -0.68 -3.75
CA TYR A 51 7.13 0.07 -2.57
C TYR A 51 6.18 -0.15 -1.40
N SER A 52 6.71 -0.11 -0.17
CA SER A 52 5.89 0.01 1.04
C SER A 52 6.47 1.01 2.01
N ALA A 53 5.58 1.78 2.64
CA ALA A 53 5.91 2.80 3.62
C ALA A 53 5.07 2.60 4.89
N ALA A 54 5.60 3.03 6.03
CA ALA A 54 4.87 2.98 7.29
C ALA A 54 5.13 4.21 8.16
N HIS A 55 4.12 4.61 8.92
CA HIS A 55 4.18 5.64 9.95
C HIS A 55 3.51 5.13 11.23
N GLY A 56 4.29 4.48 12.10
CA GLY A 56 3.73 3.74 13.24
C GLY A 56 2.88 2.55 12.75
N VAL A 57 1.60 2.52 13.11
CA VAL A 57 0.63 1.48 12.69
C VAL A 57 -0.14 1.86 11.42
N LEU A 58 0.19 2.98 10.77
CA LEU A 58 -0.25 3.29 9.41
C LEU A 58 0.72 2.65 8.41
N GLN A 59 0.20 1.97 7.40
CA GLN A 59 1.01 1.35 6.35
C GLN A 59 0.38 1.63 4.98
N LEU A 60 1.22 1.74 3.95
CA LEU A 60 0.81 1.90 2.57
C LEU A 60 1.71 1.02 1.70
N SER A 61 1.12 0.06 0.99
CA SER A 61 1.82 -0.89 0.12
C SER A 61 1.33 -0.78 -1.31
N LEU A 62 2.25 -0.68 -2.27
CA LEU A 62 1.95 -0.57 -3.69
C LEU A 62 2.44 -1.82 -4.41
N PHE A 63 1.51 -2.55 -5.02
CA PHE A 63 1.80 -3.69 -5.88
C PHE A 63 1.49 -3.32 -7.31
N ILE A 64 2.45 -3.46 -8.21
CA ILE A 64 2.27 -3.16 -9.64
C ILE A 64 2.46 -4.45 -10.44
N ARG A 65 1.80 -4.57 -11.59
CA ARG A 65 2.13 -5.64 -12.52
C ARG A 65 3.62 -5.59 -12.86
N ARG A 66 4.25 -6.77 -12.85
CA ARG A 66 5.71 -6.92 -12.96
C ARG A 66 6.32 -6.39 -14.26
N ASP A 67 5.53 -6.35 -15.33
CA ASP A 67 5.91 -5.84 -16.64
C ASP A 67 5.91 -4.30 -16.68
N LEU A 68 5.22 -3.65 -15.73
CA LEU A 68 5.05 -2.21 -15.69
C LEU A 68 6.06 -1.47 -14.79
N ILE A 69 6.77 -2.19 -13.90
CA ILE A 69 7.71 -1.58 -12.95
C ILE A 69 8.81 -0.74 -13.61
N TRP A 70 9.20 -1.09 -14.84
CA TRP A 70 10.26 -0.40 -15.59
C TRP A 70 9.86 0.99 -16.11
N PHE A 71 8.56 1.32 -16.05
CA PHE A 71 8.04 2.63 -16.48
C PHE A 71 7.77 3.56 -15.29
N CYS A 72 8.17 3.16 -14.08
CA CYS A 72 8.06 3.97 -12.88
C CYS A 72 9.36 4.75 -12.64
N SER A 73 9.23 6.00 -12.21
CA SER A 73 10.35 6.76 -11.63
C SER A 73 10.78 6.17 -10.29
N GLU A 74 11.84 6.75 -9.72
CA GLU A 74 12.11 6.57 -8.29
C GLU A 74 10.86 6.94 -7.47
N VAL A 75 10.62 6.16 -6.42
CA VAL A 75 9.47 6.32 -5.53
C VAL A 75 9.88 7.20 -4.35
N GLU A 76 9.11 8.25 -4.11
CA GLU A 76 9.28 9.16 -2.97
C GLU A 76 8.22 8.85 -1.90
N GLN A 77 8.55 9.07 -0.63
CA GLN A 77 7.62 8.91 0.48
C GLN A 77 7.69 10.06 1.50
N ALA A 78 6.58 10.34 2.17
CA ALA A 78 6.50 11.33 3.24
C ALA A 78 5.54 10.87 4.35
N THR A 79 5.75 11.37 5.58
CA THR A 79 4.88 11.06 6.73
C THR A 79 4.55 12.32 7.52
N VAL A 80 3.34 12.40 8.05
CA VAL A 80 2.89 13.50 8.92
C VAL A 80 2.28 12.92 10.20
N THR A 81 2.65 13.45 11.37
CA THR A 81 1.97 13.13 12.64
C THR A 81 1.01 14.26 12.99
N THR A 82 -0.28 13.95 13.14
CA THR A 82 -1.31 14.98 13.38
C THR A 82 -1.81 15.02 14.82
N ARG A 83 -1.54 13.99 15.63
CA ARG A 83 -1.86 13.98 17.06
C ARG A 83 -0.63 13.57 17.88
N ILE A 84 -0.22 14.45 18.78
CA ILE A 84 0.92 14.27 19.68
C ILE A 84 0.38 14.03 21.11
N VAL A 85 -0.39 12.95 21.31
CA VAL A 85 -1.01 12.67 22.63
C VAL A 85 -0.49 11.38 23.27
N SER A 86 0.14 10.46 22.51
CA SER A 86 0.69 9.22 23.06
C SER A 86 2.02 8.83 22.40
N GLN A 87 2.82 7.98 23.07
CA GLN A 87 4.05 7.40 22.50
C GLN A 87 3.80 6.56 21.23
N ILE A 88 2.54 6.12 21.02
CA ILE A 88 2.13 5.39 19.83
C ILE A 88 1.66 6.40 18.79
N LYS A 89 2.40 6.51 17.67
CA LYS A 89 1.99 7.30 16.50
C LYS A 89 0.84 6.59 15.80
N THR A 90 -0.39 6.88 16.20
CA THR A 90 -1.60 6.28 15.62
C THR A 90 -2.34 7.20 14.66
N LYS A 91 -2.22 8.53 14.81
CA LYS A 91 -2.90 9.52 13.96
C LYS A 91 -1.91 10.34 13.16
N GLY A 92 -2.15 10.41 11.87
CA GLY A 92 -1.22 10.97 10.92
C GLY A 92 -1.52 10.52 9.51
N ALA A 93 -0.53 10.65 8.64
CA ALA A 93 -0.58 10.22 7.26
C ALA A 93 0.75 9.62 6.81
N VAL A 94 0.68 8.69 5.88
CA VAL A 94 1.79 8.18 5.06
C VAL A 94 1.43 8.42 3.60
N GLY A 95 2.38 8.98 2.84
CA GLY A 95 2.24 9.29 1.43
C GLY A 95 3.34 8.62 0.61
N ILE A 96 2.99 8.14 -0.58
CA ILE A 96 3.92 7.61 -1.59
C ILE A 96 3.60 8.27 -2.93
N SER A 97 4.64 8.74 -3.64
CA SER A 97 4.52 9.31 -4.98
C SER A 97 5.54 8.75 -5.94
N PHE A 98 5.17 8.68 -7.21
CA PHE A 98 6.03 8.32 -8.33
C PHE A 98 5.42 8.80 -9.64
N THR A 99 6.22 8.83 -10.70
CA THR A 99 5.75 9.08 -12.06
C THR A 99 5.70 7.76 -12.82
N PHE A 100 4.55 7.47 -13.43
CA PHE A 100 4.34 6.34 -14.33
C PHE A 100 4.29 6.88 -15.77
N PHE A 101 5.26 6.49 -16.58
CA PHE A 101 5.54 7.12 -17.87
C PHE A 101 5.73 8.64 -17.73
N GLY A 102 4.74 9.43 -18.15
CA GLY A 102 4.74 10.89 -18.05
C GLY A 102 3.70 11.43 -17.07
N THR A 103 3.05 10.58 -16.29
CA THR A 103 1.97 10.96 -15.37
C THR A 103 2.37 10.69 -13.93
N SER A 104 2.35 11.75 -13.10
CA SER A 104 2.69 11.64 -11.68
C SER A 104 1.48 11.25 -10.84
N PHE A 105 1.70 10.34 -9.89
CA PHE A 105 0.69 9.86 -8.94
C PHE A 105 1.15 10.14 -7.51
N LEU A 106 0.20 10.47 -6.64
CA LEU A 106 0.38 10.61 -5.20
C LEU A 106 -0.72 9.84 -4.48
N PHE A 107 -0.33 8.94 -3.59
CA PHE A 107 -1.23 8.15 -2.76
C PHE A 107 -1.00 8.52 -1.31
N ILE A 108 -2.07 8.84 -0.58
CA ILE A 108 -2.00 9.20 0.84
C ILE A 108 -2.98 8.31 1.62
N SER A 109 -2.48 7.61 2.63
CA SER A 109 -3.31 6.95 3.63
C SER A 109 -3.22 7.72 4.94
N SER A 110 -4.37 8.06 5.52
CA SER A 110 -4.45 8.85 6.75
C SER A 110 -5.34 8.18 7.78
N HIS A 111 -5.02 8.43 9.05
CA HIS A 111 -5.84 8.05 10.19
C HIS A 111 -6.15 9.30 11.00
N PHE A 112 -7.40 9.76 10.88
CA PHE A 112 -7.86 10.97 11.52
C PHE A 112 -8.30 10.73 12.97
N THR A 113 -8.43 11.83 13.71
CA THR A 113 -8.83 11.88 15.12
C THR A 113 -10.18 11.24 15.38
#